data_AF-A0A439PHP2-F1
#
_entry.id   AF-A0A439PHP2-F1
#
_cell.length_a   1.000
_cell.length_b   1.000
_cell.length_c   1.000
_cell.angle_alpha   90.00
_cell.angle_beta   90.00
_cell.angle_gamma   90.00
#
_symmetry.space_group_name_H-M   'P 1'
#
loop_
_entity.id
_entity.type
_entity.pdbx_description
1 polymer ?
#
loop_
_entity_poly.entity_id
_entity_poly.type
_entity_poly.pdbx_seq_one_letter_code
_entity_poly.pdbx_strand_id
1 'polypeptide(L)'
;MGSHRCAAFWPWNVKLELVNRLRADGKEYVGNYFGRYVDETHWNFAAGLVEGSPAILVTSPERPDEPPRYFILIDWEDGRIAGIRDFLFADYVMDGLEYSGTP
;
A
#
# COMPACT_ATOMS: atom_id res chain seq x y z
N MET A 1 16.71 13.78 8.13
CA MET A 1 17.12 12.60 8.93
C MET A 1 15.88 11.71 9.12
N GLY A 2 15.50 10.92 8.11
CA GLY A 2 14.18 10.25 8.10
C GLY A 2 14.04 8.99 7.25
N SER A 3 15.06 8.59 6.49
CA SER A 3 14.95 7.46 5.55
C SER A 3 15.23 6.07 6.19
N HIS A 4 15.87 6.01 7.36
CA HIS A 4 16.37 4.74 7.90
C HIS A 4 15.40 3.93 8.77
N ARG A 5 14.18 4.42 9.06
CA ARG A 5 13.25 3.72 9.96
C ARG A 5 12.37 2.68 9.27
N CYS A 6 12.08 2.83 7.97
CA CYS A 6 11.20 1.89 7.27
C CYS A 6 11.88 0.55 6.97
N ALA A 7 13.19 0.54 6.68
CA ALA A 7 13.90 -0.67 6.23
C ALA A 7 14.03 -1.77 7.29
N ALA A 8 13.93 -1.44 8.60
CA ALA A 8 14.10 -2.40 9.68
C ALA A 8 12.84 -3.25 9.97
N PHE A 9 11.69 -2.85 9.45
CA PHE A 9 10.41 -3.53 9.70
C PHE A 9 10.15 -4.70 8.73
N TRP A 10 10.80 -4.69 7.57
CA TRP A 10 10.53 -5.63 6.50
C TRP A 10 11.37 -6.92 6.61
N PRO A 11 10.78 -8.10 6.43
CA PRO A 11 11.52 -9.33 6.19
C PRO A 11 12.48 -9.17 5.00
N TRP A 12 13.61 -9.88 5.02
CA TRP A 12 14.61 -9.80 3.96
C TRP A 12 14.07 -10.26 2.59
N ASN A 13 13.01 -11.07 2.57
CA ASN A 13 12.34 -11.63 1.41
C ASN A 13 10.97 -11.00 1.12
N VAL A 14 10.66 -9.83 1.70
CA VAL A 14 9.39 -9.15 1.40
C VAL A 14 9.25 -8.92 -0.11
N LYS A 15 8.06 -9.14 -0.65
CA LYS A 15 7.76 -8.92 -2.06
C LYS A 15 7.04 -7.60 -2.24
N LEU A 16 7.42 -6.86 -3.28
CA LEU A 16 6.70 -5.67 -3.72
C LEU A 16 6.25 -5.86 -5.17
N GLU A 17 4.95 -5.69 -5.37
CA GLU A 17 4.35 -5.59 -6.68
C GLU A 17 3.65 -4.25 -6.81
N LEU A 18 4.19 -3.39 -7.67
CA LEU A 18 3.46 -2.23 -8.18
C LEU A 18 2.70 -2.72 -9.41
N VAL A 19 1.40 -2.95 -9.24
CA VAL A 19 0.57 -3.62 -10.24
C VAL A 19 0.68 -2.89 -11.57
N ASN A 20 0.86 -3.64 -12.65
CA ASN A 20 1.03 -3.14 -14.01
C ASN A 20 2.30 -2.29 -14.26
N ARG A 21 3.27 -2.27 -13.32
CA ARG A 21 4.52 -1.52 -13.48
C ARG A 21 5.79 -2.29 -13.14
N LEU A 22 5.85 -2.89 -11.95
CA LEU A 22 7.09 -3.41 -11.41
C LEU A 22 6.82 -4.56 -10.42
N ARG A 23 7.71 -5.55 -10.43
CA ARG A 23 7.84 -6.53 -9.36
C ARG A 23 9.27 -6.51 -8.86
N ALA A 24 9.44 -6.50 -7.54
CA ALA A 24 10.73 -6.47 -6.88
C ALA A 24 10.69 -7.30 -5.59
N ASP A 25 11.84 -7.87 -5.22
CA ASP A 25 12.01 -8.65 -4.01
C ASP A 25 13.06 -8.01 -3.11
N GLY A 26 12.80 -8.02 -1.81
CA GLY A 26 13.74 -7.65 -0.77
C GLY A 26 13.57 -6.25 -0.18
N LYS A 27 13.93 -6.15 1.10
CA LYS A 27 13.67 -4.98 1.97
C LYS A 27 14.26 -3.64 1.47
N GLU A 28 15.35 -3.67 0.69
CA GLU A 28 16.00 -2.45 0.20
C GLU A 28 15.15 -1.73 -0.84
N TYR A 29 14.54 -2.49 -1.76
CA TYR A 29 13.62 -1.97 -2.77
C TYR A 29 12.33 -1.46 -2.12
N VAL A 30 11.77 -2.22 -1.19
CA VAL A 30 10.56 -1.84 -0.45
C VAL A 30 10.79 -0.57 0.37
N GLY A 31 11.92 -0.49 1.09
CA GLY A 31 12.29 0.69 1.88
C GLY A 31 12.44 1.96 1.03
N ASN A 32 13.10 1.88 -0.13
CA ASN A 32 13.23 3.01 -1.04
C ASN A 32 11.89 3.43 -1.67
N TYR A 33 11.01 2.47 -1.97
CA TYR A 33 9.70 2.75 -2.54
C TYR A 33 8.78 3.49 -1.56
N PHE A 34 8.63 2.98 -0.33
CA PHE A 34 7.82 3.64 0.71
C PHE A 34 8.47 4.91 1.27
N GLY A 35 9.78 5.08 1.12
CA GLY A 35 10.44 6.35 1.43
C GLY A 35 9.89 7.51 0.60
N ARG A 36 9.45 7.25 -0.64
CA ARG A 36 8.84 8.27 -1.53
C ARG A 36 7.43 8.66 -1.08
N TYR A 37 6.66 7.72 -0.55
CA TYR A 37 5.33 7.97 0.00
C TYR A 37 5.33 8.98 1.17
N VAL A 38 6.43 9.07 1.93
CA VAL A 38 6.56 10.00 3.06
C VAL A 38 6.65 11.46 2.61
N ASP A 39 7.15 11.70 1.40
CA ASP A 39 7.31 13.06 0.86
C ASP A 39 6.05 13.56 0.13
N GLU A 40 5.10 12.66 -0.19
CA GLU A 40 3.84 12.98 -0.88
C GLU A 40 2.72 13.33 0.12
N THR A 41 2.53 14.63 0.41
CA THR A 41 1.55 15.16 1.38
C THR A 41 0.08 15.17 0.90
N HIS A 42 -0.22 14.60 -0.26
CA HIS A 42 -1.55 14.69 -0.90
C HIS A 42 -2.47 13.50 -0.65
N TRP A 43 -2.04 12.50 0.13
CA TRP A 43 -2.80 11.26 0.34
C TRP A 43 -3.12 11.02 1.81
N ASN A 44 -4.34 10.52 2.05
CA ASN A 44 -4.78 10.00 3.33
C ASN A 44 -4.76 8.47 3.26
N PHE A 45 -4.34 7.83 4.34
CA PHE A 45 -4.23 6.38 4.44
C PHE A 45 -5.09 5.87 5.58
N ALA A 46 -5.96 4.91 5.28
CA ALA A 46 -6.79 4.24 6.26
C ALA A 46 -6.62 2.72 6.19
N ALA A 47 -6.64 2.06 7.35
CA ALA A 47 -6.68 0.61 7.38
C ALA A 47 -8.09 0.12 7.03
N GLY A 48 -8.16 -0.97 6.25
CA GLY A 48 -9.42 -1.53 5.80
C GLY A 48 -9.29 -2.97 5.32
N LEU A 49 -10.38 -3.44 4.72
CA LEU A 49 -10.46 -4.71 4.02
C LEU A 49 -10.89 -4.45 2.58
N VAL A 50 -10.35 -5.24 1.66
CA VAL A 50 -10.70 -5.25 0.25
C VAL A 50 -10.95 -6.71 -0.13
N GLU A 51 -12.17 -7.06 -0.52
CA GLU A 51 -12.60 -8.46 -0.72
C GLU A 51 -12.24 -9.36 0.48
N GLY A 52 -12.42 -8.84 1.70
CA GLY A 52 -12.07 -9.52 2.94
C GLY A 52 -10.56 -9.61 3.27
N SER A 53 -9.70 -9.06 2.42
CA SER A 53 -8.24 -9.08 2.61
C SER A 53 -7.72 -7.80 3.26
N PRO A 54 -6.78 -7.86 4.22
CA PRO A 54 -6.16 -6.67 4.82
C PRO A 54 -5.57 -5.71 3.79
N ALA A 55 -5.97 -4.45 3.87
CA ALA A 55 -5.57 -3.43 2.93
C ALA A 55 -5.34 -2.07 3.59
N ILE A 56 -4.57 -1.23 2.91
CA ILE A 56 -4.52 0.22 3.14
C ILE A 56 -5.34 0.87 2.03
N LEU A 57 -6.40 1.58 2.41
CA LEU A 57 -7.21 2.40 1.51
C LEU A 57 -6.53 3.76 1.35
N VAL A 58 -6.33 4.19 0.10
CA VAL A 58 -5.71 5.48 -0.20
C VAL A 58 -6.76 6.45 -0.71
N THR A 59 -7.03 7.49 0.06
CA THR A 59 -7.97 8.57 -0.29
C THR A 59 -7.21 9.87 -0.50
N SER A 60 -7.92 10.91 -0.96
CA SER A 60 -7.35 12.24 -1.14
C SER A 60 -8.12 13.24 -0.31
N PRO A 61 -7.45 14.08 0.50
CA PRO A 61 -8.11 15.09 1.33
C PRO A 61 -8.85 16.14 0.50
N GLU A 62 -8.50 16.30 -0.78
CA GLU A 62 -9.22 17.16 -1.72
C GLU A 62 -10.59 16.60 -2.12
N ARG A 63 -10.82 15.31 -1.91
CA ARG A 63 -12.04 14.57 -2.32
C ARG A 63 -12.48 13.62 -1.20
N PRO A 64 -12.89 14.15 -0.03
CA PRO A 64 -13.15 13.34 1.16
C PRO A 64 -14.41 12.46 1.05
N ASP A 65 -15.36 12.83 0.19
CA ASP A 65 -16.62 12.10 -0.02
C ASP A 65 -16.56 11.10 -1.18
N GLU A 66 -15.40 11.00 -1.86
CA GLU A 66 -15.19 10.02 -2.93
C GLU A 66 -14.69 8.68 -2.36
N PRO A 67 -15.01 7.55 -3.04
CA PRO A 67 -14.35 6.28 -2.77
C PRO A 67 -12.81 6.40 -2.77
N PRO A 68 -12.10 5.46 -2.10
CA PRO A 68 -10.66 5.35 -2.23
C PRO A 68 -10.22 5.37 -3.69
N ARG A 69 -9.13 6.08 -3.98
CA ARG A 69 -8.58 6.15 -5.34
C ARG A 69 -8.01 4.79 -5.77
N TYR A 70 -7.38 4.11 -4.82
CA TYR A 70 -6.82 2.77 -4.96
C TYR A 70 -6.57 2.19 -3.55
N PHE A 71 -6.03 0.98 -3.51
CA PHE A 71 -5.64 0.30 -2.28
C PHE A 71 -4.26 -0.35 -2.40
N ILE A 72 -3.69 -0.70 -1.26
CA ILE A 72 -2.48 -1.49 -1.14
C ILE A 72 -2.83 -2.73 -0.33
N LEU A 73 -2.67 -3.93 -0.90
CA LEU A 73 -2.83 -5.18 -0.15
C LEU A 73 -1.56 -5.47 0.64
N ILE A 74 -1.78 -5.94 1.87
CA ILE A 74 -0.71 -6.35 2.77
C ILE A 74 -0.86 -7.83 3.05
N ASP A 75 0.08 -8.63 2.56
CA ASP A 75 0.14 -10.05 2.83
C ASP A 75 0.91 -10.30 4.12
N TRP A 76 0.35 -11.14 4.99
CA TRP A 76 0.93 -11.51 6.27
C TRP A 76 1.35 -12.97 6.28
N GLU A 77 2.54 -13.25 6.83
CA GLU A 77 3.04 -14.59 7.10
C GLU A 77 3.75 -14.56 8.46
N ASP A 78 3.41 -15.49 9.35
CA ASP A 78 3.99 -15.60 10.70
C ASP A 78 4.00 -14.27 11.49
N GLY A 79 2.94 -13.47 11.34
CA GLY A 79 2.81 -12.17 12.01
C GLY A 79 3.71 -11.06 11.46
N ARG A 80 4.30 -11.25 10.28
CA ARG A 80 5.13 -10.27 9.57
C ARG A 80 4.56 -9.99 8.18
N ILE A 81 4.86 -8.81 7.64
CA ILE A 81 4.46 -8.49 6.27
C ILE A 81 5.36 -9.25 5.29
N ALA A 82 4.78 -10.18 4.54
CA ALA A 82 5.46 -11.00 3.53
C ALA A 82 5.37 -10.40 2.13
N GLY A 83 4.32 -9.63 1.86
CA GLY A 83 4.05 -9.10 0.54
C GLY A 83 3.29 -7.78 0.59
N ILE A 84 3.55 -6.95 -0.41
CA ILE A 84 2.88 -5.69 -0.63
C ILE A 84 2.50 -5.64 -2.11
N ARG A 85 1.22 -5.46 -2.37
CA ARG A 85 0.71 -5.24 -3.73
C ARG A 85 0.03 -3.88 -3.79
N ASP A 86 0.63 -2.97 -4.53
CA ASP A 86 0.22 -1.57 -4.66
C ASP A 86 -0.47 -1.34 -6.01
N PHE A 87 -1.71 -0.82 -5.96
CA PHE A 87 -2.56 -0.62 -7.13
C PHE A 87 -2.58 0.84 -7.63
N LEU A 88 -1.60 1.67 -7.27
CA LEU A 88 -1.51 3.08 -7.71
C LEU A 88 -1.69 3.28 -9.24
N PHE A 89 -1.27 2.31 -10.07
CA PHE A 89 -1.40 2.37 -11.54
C PHE A 89 -2.46 1.41 -12.11
N ALA A 90 -3.35 0.92 -11.25
CA ALA A 90 -4.40 -0.03 -11.57
C ALA A 90 -5.70 0.32 -10.84
N ASP A 91 -6.03 1.60 -10.78
CA ASP A 91 -7.24 2.14 -10.13
C ASP A 91 -8.55 1.61 -10.73
N TYR A 92 -8.55 1.19 -12.01
CA TYR A 92 -9.68 0.52 -12.66
C TYR A 92 -10.17 -0.72 -11.90
N VAL A 93 -9.32 -1.33 -11.07
CA VAL A 93 -9.69 -2.48 -10.23
C VAL A 93 -10.71 -2.08 -9.16
N MET A 94 -10.81 -0.80 -8.78
CA MET A 94 -11.80 -0.32 -7.81
C MET A 94 -13.25 -0.50 -8.27
N ASP A 95 -13.50 -0.62 -9.57
CA ASP A 95 -14.86 -0.76 -10.10
C ASP A 95 -15.47 -2.12 -9.73
N GLY A 96 -16.63 -2.09 -9.09
CA GLY A 96 -17.36 -3.29 -8.65
C GLY A 96 -16.76 -4.03 -7.45
N LEU A 97 -15.76 -3.45 -6.78
CA LEU A 97 -14.99 -4.12 -5.75
C LEU A 97 -15.50 -3.77 -4.34
N GLU A 98 -15.64 -4.76 -3.46
CA GLU A 98 -16.09 -4.55 -2.08
C GLU A 98 -14.92 -4.14 -1.18
N TYR A 99 -15.08 -3.03 -0.46
CA TYR A 99 -14.14 -2.60 0.56
C TYR A 99 -14.84 -2.08 1.82
N SER A 100 -14.16 -2.17 2.94
CA SER A 100 -14.61 -1.60 4.22
C SER A 100 -13.43 -0.99 4.98
N GLY A 101 -13.73 -0.02 5.84
CA GLY A 101 -12.72 0.76 6.56
C GLY A 101 -13.14 2.22 6.60
N THR A 102 -12.72 2.93 7.65
CA THR A 102 -13.03 4.35 7.83
C THR A 102 -11.82 5.19 7.42
N PRO A 103 -11.95 6.11 6.45
CA PRO A 103 -10.98 7.17 6.21
C PRO A 103 -10.68 7.99 7.46
#